data_AF-A0A2J6TUA2-F1
#
_entry.id   AF-A0A2J6TUA2-F1
#
_cell.length_a   1.000
_cell.length_b   1.000
_cell.length_c   1.000
_cell.angle_alpha   90.00
_cell.angle_beta   90.00
_cell.angle_gamma   90.00
#
_symmetry.space_group_name_H-M   'P 1'
#
loop_
_entity.id
_entity.type
_entity.pdbx_description
1 polymer ?
#
loop_
_entity_poly.entity_id
_entity_poly.type
_entity_poly.pdbx_seq_one_letter_code
_entity_poly.pdbx_strand_id
1 'polypeptide(L)'
;MSETKSEVVAETSSFDAPTLTHQKSNRMARVVESAGIGLTILALLAAITIVVTAADALAVYNTTSLPGDHSYLLPLWPADFNMRPSVALVTCGSVIVLTSASSLIVSKVSAVRKAPFIHRSIGFVGPTICLIAGLVATSFFYGVNASSTTYTLHSWSCQWSPVTMNVKPHWDVLCRETTAAIYLMVMMIPLEILVLGSVAYSSFAGQKQMFERERKGSPTMS
;
A
#
# COMPACT_ATOMS: atom_id res chain seq x y z
N MET A 1 31.22 -27.73 -76.13
CA MET A 1 30.19 -26.68 -76.29
C MET A 1 29.28 -26.73 -75.08
N SER A 2 28.85 -25.56 -74.62
CA SER A 2 28.04 -25.23 -73.42
C SER A 2 28.79 -25.04 -72.10
N GLU A 3 29.04 -23.76 -71.83
CA GLU A 3 29.13 -23.14 -70.50
C GLU A 3 28.01 -23.61 -69.56
N THR A 4 28.31 -23.66 -68.26
CA THR A 4 27.29 -23.44 -67.22
C THR A 4 27.86 -22.54 -66.14
N LYS A 5 27.41 -21.28 -66.23
CA LYS A 5 27.35 -20.25 -65.20
C LYS A 5 26.37 -20.64 -64.09
N SER A 6 26.45 -19.94 -62.96
CA SER A 6 25.60 -19.96 -61.74
C SER A 6 26.15 -20.83 -60.61
N GLU A 7 26.16 -20.42 -59.35
CA GLU A 7 25.69 -19.18 -58.72
C GLU A 7 26.40 -19.07 -57.37
N VAL A 8 26.90 -17.90 -57.03
CA VAL A 8 27.28 -17.57 -55.66
C VAL A 8 25.98 -17.47 -54.88
N VAL A 9 25.60 -18.56 -54.21
CA VAL A 9 24.54 -18.53 -53.19
C VAL A 9 25.15 -17.82 -51.99
N ALA A 10 24.99 -16.50 -51.98
CA ALA A 10 25.21 -15.70 -50.79
C ALA A 10 24.23 -16.21 -49.73
N GLU A 11 24.78 -16.83 -48.68
CA GLU A 11 24.09 -17.08 -47.43
C GLU A 11 23.47 -15.77 -46.96
N THR A 12 22.18 -15.60 -47.19
CA THR A 12 21.38 -14.61 -46.50
C THR A 12 21.30 -15.08 -45.06
N SER A 13 22.33 -14.72 -44.29
CA SER A 13 22.31 -14.68 -42.83
C SER A 13 21.01 -14.00 -42.44
N SER A 14 20.00 -14.81 -42.10
CA SER A 14 18.80 -14.35 -41.42
C SER A 14 19.28 -13.75 -40.12
N PHE A 15 19.44 -12.44 -40.12
CA PHE A 15 19.75 -11.64 -38.94
C PHE A 15 18.56 -11.79 -38.02
N ASP A 16 18.65 -12.81 -37.19
CA ASP A 16 17.72 -13.08 -36.12
C ASP A 16 17.68 -11.80 -35.28
N ALA A 17 16.52 -11.18 -35.19
CA ALA A 17 16.27 -10.04 -34.31
C ALA A 17 15.46 -10.43 -33.05
N PRO A 18 15.76 -11.49 -32.26
CA PRO A 18 14.90 -11.89 -31.15
C PRO A 18 15.34 -11.30 -29.80
N THR A 19 16.32 -10.40 -29.73
CA THR A 19 16.94 -9.98 -28.46
C THR A 19 16.44 -8.63 -27.92
N LEU A 20 16.04 -7.70 -28.80
CA LEU A 20 15.76 -6.31 -28.39
C LEU A 20 14.46 -6.18 -27.57
N THR A 21 13.41 -6.92 -27.96
CA THR A 21 12.11 -6.95 -27.25
C THR A 21 12.23 -7.67 -25.91
N HIS A 22 12.97 -8.78 -25.86
CA HIS A 22 13.18 -9.57 -24.65
C HIS A 22 14.00 -8.80 -23.60
N GLN A 23 15.06 -8.11 -24.02
CA GLN A 23 15.88 -7.28 -23.14
C GLN A 23 15.10 -6.07 -22.59
N LYS A 24 14.24 -5.44 -23.43
CA LYS A 24 13.38 -4.32 -23.00
C LYS A 24 12.34 -4.76 -21.97
N SER A 25 11.69 -5.91 -22.18
CA SER A 25 10.73 -6.52 -21.24
C SER A 25 11.39 -6.82 -19.88
N ASN A 26 12.60 -7.40 -19.88
CA ASN A 26 13.38 -7.66 -18.66
C ASN A 26 13.80 -6.41 -17.89
N ARG A 27 14.09 -5.31 -18.60
CA ARG A 27 14.43 -4.05 -17.96
C ARG A 27 13.18 -3.40 -17.36
N MET A 28 12.05 -3.41 -18.06
CA MET A 28 10.79 -2.88 -17.53
C MET A 28 10.29 -3.67 -16.32
N ALA A 29 10.33 -5.00 -16.35
CA ALA A 29 9.91 -5.83 -15.21
C ALA A 29 10.71 -5.51 -13.94
N ARG A 30 12.04 -5.33 -14.05
CA ARG A 30 12.89 -4.93 -12.93
C ARG A 30 12.61 -3.52 -12.42
N VAL A 31 12.33 -2.57 -13.32
CA VAL A 31 11.95 -1.21 -12.92
C VAL A 31 10.63 -1.22 -12.17
N VAL A 32 9.64 -1.98 -12.65
CA VAL A 32 8.34 -2.12 -11.99
C VAL A 32 8.46 -2.82 -10.64
N GLU A 33 9.30 -3.85 -10.53
CA GLU A 33 9.58 -4.51 -9.25
C GLU A 33 10.24 -3.54 -8.25
N SER A 34 11.23 -2.76 -8.70
CA SER A 34 11.85 -1.72 -7.86
C SER A 34 10.86 -0.63 -7.45
N ALA A 35 9.97 -0.22 -8.37
CA ALA A 35 8.92 0.75 -8.07
C ALA A 35 7.92 0.20 -7.05
N GLY A 36 7.55 -1.07 -7.15
CA GLY A 36 6.70 -1.76 -6.17
C GLY A 36 7.32 -1.78 -4.76
N ILE A 37 8.63 -2.04 -4.65
CA ILE A 37 9.35 -1.95 -3.38
C ILE A 37 9.34 -0.50 -2.85
N GLY A 38 9.56 0.49 -3.70
CA GLY A 38 9.47 1.90 -3.32
C GLY A 38 8.07 2.28 -2.80
N LEU A 39 7.03 1.84 -3.49
CA LEU A 39 5.63 2.06 -3.10
C LEU A 39 5.29 1.39 -1.76
N THR A 40 5.75 0.16 -1.52
CA THR A 40 5.54 -0.52 -0.22
C THR A 40 6.26 0.15 0.94
N ILE A 41 7.44 0.74 0.71
CA ILE A 41 8.13 1.56 1.73
C ILE A 41 7.32 2.82 2.03
N LEU A 42 6.80 3.49 0.99
CA LEU A 42 5.94 4.66 1.16
C LEU A 42 4.65 4.31 1.92
N ALA A 43 4.04 3.16 1.59
CA ALA A 43 2.89 2.60 2.30
C ALA A 43 3.19 2.41 3.79
N LEU A 44 4.34 1.82 4.12
CA LEU A 44 4.76 1.58 5.49
C LEU A 44 4.93 2.89 6.27
N LEU A 45 5.61 3.88 5.68
CA LEU A 45 5.81 5.18 6.31
C LEU A 45 4.48 5.90 6.54
N ALA A 46 3.58 5.90 5.55
CA ALA A 46 2.25 6.46 5.68
C ALA A 46 1.40 5.74 6.75
N ALA A 47 1.48 4.41 6.82
CA ALA A 47 0.78 3.63 7.84
C ALA A 47 1.30 3.93 9.26
N ILE A 48 2.61 4.09 9.43
CA ILE A 48 3.22 4.48 10.71
C ILE A 48 2.71 5.87 11.12
N THR A 49 2.71 6.84 10.21
CA THR A 49 2.24 8.19 10.55
C THR A 49 0.76 8.19 10.91
N ILE A 50 -0.09 7.43 10.21
CA ILE A 50 -1.51 7.25 10.56
C ILE A 50 -1.65 6.70 11.98
N VAL A 51 -0.93 5.63 12.32
CA VAL A 51 -1.02 5.01 13.65
C VAL A 51 -0.54 5.97 14.73
N VAL A 52 0.58 6.66 14.52
CA VAL A 52 1.15 7.60 15.49
C VAL A 52 0.19 8.76 15.76
N THR A 53 -0.33 9.42 14.73
CA THR A 53 -1.24 10.56 14.91
C THR A 53 -2.58 10.13 15.47
N ALA A 54 -3.13 8.99 15.04
CA ALA A 54 -4.38 8.48 15.60
C ALA A 54 -4.22 8.01 17.05
N ALA A 55 -3.07 7.43 17.42
CA ALA A 55 -2.79 6.99 18.78
C ALA A 55 -2.56 8.18 19.73
N ASP A 56 -1.83 9.22 19.31
CA ASP A 56 -1.66 10.43 20.12
C ASP A 56 -3.02 11.09 20.39
N ALA A 57 -3.86 11.20 19.35
CA ALA A 57 -5.19 11.77 19.48
C ALA A 57 -6.08 10.97 20.45
N LEU A 58 -5.98 9.64 20.45
CA LEU A 58 -6.67 8.76 21.39
C LEU A 58 -6.10 8.88 22.83
N ALA A 59 -4.78 9.05 22.97
CA ALA A 59 -4.14 9.25 24.25
C ALA A 59 -4.53 10.60 24.88
N VAL A 60 -4.63 11.65 24.07
CA VAL A 60 -5.14 12.95 24.50
C VAL A 60 -6.58 12.83 24.99
N TYR A 61 -7.45 12.12 24.27
CA TYR A 61 -8.80 11.86 24.74
C TYR A 61 -8.79 11.11 26.08
N ASN A 62 -8.05 10.01 26.18
CA ASN A 62 -8.05 9.17 27.39
C ASN A 62 -7.46 9.88 28.63
N THR A 63 -6.57 10.84 28.42
CA THR A 63 -5.95 11.63 29.52
C THR A 63 -6.77 12.85 29.92
N THR A 64 -7.67 13.32 29.05
CA THR A 64 -8.51 14.50 29.29
C THR A 64 -9.99 14.16 29.48
N SER A 65 -10.36 12.89 29.28
CA SER A 65 -11.68 12.38 29.60
C SER A 65 -11.84 12.29 31.11
N LEU A 66 -12.95 12.83 31.60
CA LEU A 66 -13.29 12.79 33.02
C LEU A 66 -13.96 11.44 33.35
N PRO A 67 -13.52 10.73 34.40
CA PRO A 67 -14.25 9.57 34.91
C PRO A 67 -15.65 9.97 35.38
N GLY A 68 -16.63 9.10 35.19
CA GLY A 68 -18.05 9.34 35.54
C GLY A 68 -18.30 9.73 37.00
N ASP A 69 -17.35 9.47 37.90
CA ASP A 69 -17.42 9.82 39.32
C ASP A 69 -17.23 11.33 39.60
N HIS A 70 -16.67 12.09 38.64
CA HIS A 70 -16.42 13.53 38.79
C HIS A 70 -17.42 14.39 38.00
N SER A 71 -18.71 14.03 38.08
CA SER A 71 -19.85 14.66 37.38
C SER A 71 -20.09 16.15 37.71
N TYR A 72 -19.33 16.73 38.64
CA TYR A 72 -19.36 18.16 38.98
C TYR A 72 -18.40 19.02 38.13
N LEU A 73 -17.49 18.40 37.36
CA LEU A 73 -16.60 19.09 36.43
C LEU A 73 -17.26 19.20 35.05
N LEU A 74 -17.08 20.33 34.35
CA LEU A 74 -17.63 20.50 33.00
C LEU A 74 -17.01 19.46 32.06
N PRO A 75 -17.83 18.62 31.38
CA PRO A 75 -17.32 17.63 30.46
C PRO A 75 -16.71 18.32 29.25
N LEU A 76 -15.40 18.12 29.06
CA LEU A 76 -14.66 18.66 27.91
C LEU A 76 -15.04 17.97 26.59
N TRP A 77 -15.55 16.74 26.68
CA TRP A 77 -15.95 15.91 25.56
C TRP A 77 -17.46 15.63 25.62
N PRO A 78 -18.15 15.51 24.47
CA PRO A 78 -19.55 15.11 24.41
C PRO A 78 -19.80 13.74 25.06
N ALA A 79 -20.97 13.55 25.68
CA ALA A 79 -21.36 12.25 26.25
C ALA A 79 -21.52 11.16 25.16
N ASP A 80 -22.08 11.52 24.00
CA ASP A 80 -22.31 10.61 22.88
C ASP A 80 -21.17 10.66 21.85
N PHE A 81 -20.00 10.20 22.27
CA PHE A 81 -18.80 10.23 21.43
C PHE A 81 -18.59 8.93 20.66
N ASN A 82 -18.51 9.01 19.33
CA ASN A 82 -18.27 7.83 18.51
C ASN A 82 -16.77 7.60 18.27
N MET A 83 -16.19 6.67 19.03
CA MET A 83 -14.78 6.29 18.93
C MET A 83 -14.44 5.32 17.81
N ARG A 84 -15.45 4.71 17.20
CA ARG A 84 -15.26 3.64 16.21
C ARG A 84 -14.35 4.04 15.05
N PRO A 85 -14.45 5.26 14.47
CA PRO A 85 -13.55 5.67 13.39
C PRO A 85 -12.08 5.75 13.81
N SER A 86 -11.80 6.31 14.99
CA SER A 86 -10.42 6.45 15.49
C SER A 86 -9.81 5.10 15.86
N VAL A 87 -10.59 4.22 16.49
CA VAL A 87 -10.15 2.85 16.80
C VAL A 87 -9.93 2.05 15.51
N ALA A 88 -10.80 2.21 14.51
CA ALA A 88 -10.64 1.58 13.20
C ALA A 88 -9.35 2.04 12.50
N LEU A 89 -9.02 3.34 12.56
CA LEU A 89 -7.77 3.89 12.01
C LEU A 89 -6.53 3.27 12.68
N VAL A 90 -6.49 3.20 14.01
CA VAL A 90 -5.35 2.61 14.74
C VAL A 90 -5.21 1.12 14.45
N THR A 91 -6.32 0.37 14.51
CA THR A 91 -6.32 -1.08 14.29
C THR A 91 -5.94 -1.42 12.84
N CYS A 92 -6.61 -0.82 11.85
CA CYS A 92 -6.30 -1.07 10.43
C CYS A 92 -4.89 -0.57 10.07
N GLY A 93 -4.48 0.61 10.57
CA GLY A 93 -3.12 1.12 10.39
C GLY A 93 -2.06 0.16 10.94
N SER A 94 -2.28 -0.42 12.13
CA SER A 94 -1.35 -1.40 12.71
C SER A 94 -1.22 -2.67 11.86
N VAL A 95 -2.33 -3.17 11.30
CA VAL A 95 -2.33 -4.32 10.38
C VAL A 95 -1.53 -4.00 9.12
N ILE A 96 -1.70 -2.80 8.55
CA ILE A 96 -0.94 -2.35 7.38
C ILE A 96 0.55 -2.28 7.71
N VAL A 97 0.93 -1.70 8.86
CA VAL A 97 2.34 -1.62 9.29
C VAL A 97 2.96 -3.02 9.37
N LEU A 98 2.30 -3.96 10.06
CA LEU A 98 2.80 -5.34 10.21
C LEU A 98 2.91 -6.05 8.86
N THR A 99 1.90 -5.90 8.01
CA THR A 99 1.84 -6.56 6.70
C THR A 99 2.90 -6.00 5.75
N SER A 100 3.04 -4.68 5.67
CA SER A 100 4.05 -4.01 4.84
C SER A 100 5.47 -4.29 5.35
N ALA A 101 5.69 -4.28 6.66
CA ALA A 101 6.99 -4.65 7.25
C ALA A 101 7.35 -6.10 6.93
N SER A 102 6.41 -7.05 7.08
CA SER A 102 6.64 -8.45 6.73
C SER A 102 7.00 -8.64 5.26
N SER A 103 6.31 -7.92 4.37
CA SER A 103 6.57 -7.95 2.91
C SER A 103 7.98 -7.46 2.58
N LEU A 104 8.44 -6.38 3.23
CA LEU A 104 9.80 -5.86 3.06
C LEU A 104 10.86 -6.81 3.61
N ILE A 105 10.61 -7.44 4.76
CA ILE A 105 11.52 -8.45 5.34
C ILE A 105 11.68 -9.62 4.37
N VAL A 106 10.57 -10.16 3.83
CA VAL A 106 10.62 -11.25 2.85
C VAL A 106 11.39 -10.86 1.59
N SER A 107 11.26 -9.61 1.14
CA SER A 107 12.02 -9.09 -0.02
C SER A 107 13.53 -9.03 0.22
N LYS A 108 13.97 -8.74 1.47
CA LYS A 108 15.39 -8.62 1.83
C LYS A 108 16.05 -9.93 2.22
N VAL A 109 15.30 -10.90 2.77
CA VAL A 109 15.87 -12.16 3.23
C VAL A 109 16.10 -13.11 2.04
N SER A 110 17.37 -13.22 1.63
CA SER A 110 17.85 -14.11 0.55
C SER A 110 17.35 -15.56 0.65
N ALA A 111 17.21 -16.09 1.86
CA ALA A 111 16.72 -17.45 2.10
C ALA A 111 15.26 -17.65 1.66
N VAL A 112 14.41 -16.63 1.79
CA VAL A 112 12.98 -16.68 1.41
C VAL A 112 12.78 -16.24 -0.05
N ARG A 113 13.64 -15.34 -0.56
CA ARG A 113 13.66 -14.93 -1.97
C ARG A 113 13.85 -16.11 -2.94
N LYS A 114 14.54 -17.17 -2.50
CA LYS A 114 14.76 -18.40 -3.29
C LYS A 114 13.52 -19.29 -3.42
N ALA A 115 12.45 -19.04 -2.64
CA ALA A 115 11.18 -19.75 -2.75
C ALA A 115 10.18 -18.92 -3.57
N PRO A 116 10.08 -19.14 -4.90
CA PRO A 116 9.27 -18.30 -5.79
C PRO A 116 7.78 -18.31 -5.44
N PHE A 117 7.27 -19.41 -4.86
CA PHE A 117 5.90 -19.51 -4.38
C PHE A 117 5.60 -18.59 -3.19
N ILE A 118 6.53 -18.50 -2.23
CA ILE A 118 6.35 -17.68 -1.02
C ILE A 118 6.45 -16.19 -1.38
N HIS A 119 7.45 -15.82 -2.19
CA HIS A 119 7.61 -14.44 -2.65
C HIS A 119 6.42 -13.95 -3.50
N ARG A 120 5.88 -14.80 -4.38
CA ARG A 120 4.72 -14.46 -5.21
C ARG A 120 3.43 -14.40 -4.40
N SER A 121 3.25 -15.30 -3.43
CA SER A 121 2.09 -15.31 -2.55
C SER A 121 2.07 -14.10 -1.63
N ILE A 122 3.19 -13.79 -0.96
CA ILE A 122 3.29 -12.64 -0.04
C ILE A 122 3.09 -11.31 -0.80
N GLY A 123 3.60 -11.21 -2.03
CA GLY A 123 3.48 -10.02 -2.86
C GLY A 123 2.05 -9.72 -3.30
N PHE A 124 1.15 -10.71 -3.31
CA PHE A 124 -0.26 -10.50 -3.62
C PHE A 124 -1.10 -10.38 -2.35
N VAL A 125 -0.91 -11.31 -1.41
CA VAL A 125 -1.68 -11.38 -0.16
C VAL A 125 -1.46 -10.13 0.70
N GLY A 126 -0.21 -9.67 0.83
CA GLY A 126 0.10 -8.50 1.67
C GLY A 126 -0.66 -7.24 1.23
N PRO A 127 -0.48 -6.76 -0.01
CA PRO A 127 -1.19 -5.59 -0.49
C PRO A 127 -2.71 -5.76 -0.54
N THR A 128 -3.24 -6.99 -0.74
CA THR A 128 -4.70 -7.21 -0.62
C THR A 128 -5.22 -7.01 0.80
N ILE A 129 -4.49 -7.48 1.83
CA ILE A 129 -4.86 -7.26 3.23
C ILE A 129 -4.81 -5.76 3.54
N CYS A 130 -3.76 -5.06 3.09
CA CYS A 130 -3.64 -3.62 3.27
C CYS A 130 -4.77 -2.84 2.59
N LEU A 131 -5.16 -3.23 1.37
CA LEU A 131 -6.28 -2.64 0.63
C LEU A 131 -7.61 -2.82 1.39
N ILE A 132 -7.88 -4.03 1.89
CA ILE A 132 -9.09 -4.31 2.67
C ILE A 132 -9.10 -3.49 3.96
N ALA A 133 -7.99 -3.45 4.69
CA ALA A 133 -7.85 -2.62 5.89
C ALA A 133 -8.08 -1.12 5.59
N GLY A 134 -7.53 -0.63 4.47
CA GLY A 134 -7.76 0.70 3.90
C GLY A 134 -9.25 1.02 3.73
N LEU A 135 -9.96 0.13 3.04
CA LEU A 135 -11.40 0.26 2.76
C LEU A 135 -12.24 0.19 4.04
N VAL A 136 -11.92 -0.74 4.95
CA VAL A 136 -12.63 -0.89 6.22
C VAL A 136 -12.51 0.40 7.04
N ALA A 137 -11.31 0.92 7.29
CA ALA A 137 -11.18 2.13 8.10
C ALA A 137 -11.85 3.35 7.44
N THR A 138 -11.70 3.49 6.13
CA THR A 138 -12.32 4.58 5.36
C THR A 138 -13.85 4.49 5.42
N SER A 139 -14.41 3.28 5.31
CA SER A 139 -15.86 3.06 5.42
C SER A 139 -16.39 3.34 6.83
N PHE A 140 -15.65 3.00 7.89
CA PHE A 140 -16.03 3.36 9.25
C PHE A 140 -16.04 4.89 9.43
N PHE A 141 -15.04 5.59 8.89
CA PHE A 141 -15.00 7.04 8.95
C PHE A 141 -16.19 7.68 8.24
N TYR A 142 -16.39 7.39 6.95
CA TYR A 142 -17.48 8.01 6.19
C TYR A 142 -18.88 7.49 6.60
N GLY A 143 -18.99 6.23 7.02
CA GLY A 143 -20.24 5.64 7.48
C GLY A 143 -20.70 6.23 8.82
N VAL A 144 -19.78 6.48 9.76
CA VAL A 144 -20.10 7.15 11.02
C VAL A 144 -20.29 8.65 10.80
N ASN A 145 -19.45 9.29 9.97
CA ASN A 145 -19.54 10.72 9.70
C ASN A 145 -20.75 11.11 8.83
N ALA A 146 -21.41 10.15 8.18
CA ALA A 146 -22.71 10.37 7.53
C ALA A 146 -23.85 10.58 8.54
N SER A 147 -23.67 10.16 9.79
CA SER A 147 -24.65 10.36 10.86
C SER A 147 -24.48 11.74 11.49
N SER A 148 -25.49 12.60 11.34
CA SER A 148 -25.49 13.97 11.88
C SER A 148 -25.74 14.05 13.39
N THR A 149 -25.93 12.92 14.07
CA THR A 149 -26.33 12.87 15.48
C THR A 149 -25.17 12.60 16.44
N THR A 150 -24.00 12.16 15.96
CA THR A 150 -22.86 11.79 16.82
C THR A 150 -21.58 12.51 16.43
N TYR A 151 -20.90 13.10 17.40
CA TYR A 151 -19.60 13.72 17.20
C TYR A 151 -18.49 12.65 17.20
N THR A 152 -17.50 12.86 16.34
CA THR A 152 -16.28 12.05 16.28
C THR A 152 -15.11 12.88 16.80
N LEU A 153 -13.98 12.22 17.06
CA LEU A 153 -12.75 12.90 17.50
C LEU A 153 -12.23 13.92 16.49
N HIS A 154 -12.40 13.64 15.20
CA HIS A 154 -12.06 14.57 14.13
C HIS A 154 -13.01 15.77 14.11
N SER A 155 -14.33 15.54 14.03
CA SER A 155 -15.29 16.64 13.91
C SER A 155 -15.31 17.54 15.14
N TRP A 156 -15.18 16.97 16.34
CA TRP A 156 -15.12 17.76 17.58
C TRP A 156 -13.84 18.58 17.68
N SER A 157 -12.66 17.97 17.48
CA SER A 157 -11.39 18.68 17.58
C SER A 157 -11.28 19.82 16.56
N CYS A 158 -11.80 19.62 15.34
CA CYS A 158 -11.82 20.67 14.32
C CYS A 158 -12.84 21.77 14.59
N GLN A 159 -14.01 21.46 15.16
CA GLN A 159 -15.00 22.46 15.57
C GLN A 159 -14.42 23.44 16.61
N TRP A 160 -13.60 22.93 17.53
CA TRP A 160 -12.97 23.71 18.60
C TRP A 160 -11.55 24.19 18.26
N SER A 161 -11.05 23.94 17.04
CA SER A 161 -9.72 24.40 16.60
C SER A 161 -9.46 25.91 16.76
N PRO A 162 -10.46 26.82 16.64
CA PRO A 162 -10.21 28.25 16.86
C PRO A 162 -9.97 28.62 18.35
N VAL A 163 -10.29 27.72 19.29
CA VAL A 163 -10.10 27.96 20.73
C VAL A 163 -8.69 27.54 21.13
N THR A 164 -7.86 28.52 21.47
CA THR A 164 -6.50 28.27 21.94
C THR A 164 -6.52 27.84 23.41
N MET A 165 -5.88 26.71 23.71
CA MET A 165 -5.69 26.23 25.08
C MET A 165 -4.20 26.19 25.43
N ASN A 166 -3.86 26.65 26.64
CA ASN A 166 -2.49 26.59 27.19
C ASN A 166 -2.18 25.23 27.86
N VAL A 167 -3.19 24.37 27.95
CA VAL A 167 -3.11 23.00 28.49
C VAL A 167 -3.75 22.05 27.50
N LYS A 168 -3.38 20.76 27.54
CA LYS A 168 -4.03 19.75 26.68
C LYS A 168 -5.55 19.74 26.96
N PRO A 169 -6.38 19.57 25.92
CA PRO A 169 -6.05 19.29 24.52
C PRO A 169 -5.79 20.57 23.70
N HIS A 170 -4.70 20.57 22.93
CA HIS A 170 -4.43 21.63 21.95
C HIS A 170 -5.28 21.36 20.68
N TRP A 171 -6.46 21.97 20.59
CA TRP A 171 -7.46 21.65 19.55
C TRP A 171 -6.98 21.80 18.11
N ASP A 172 -6.22 22.85 17.80
CA ASP A 172 -5.68 23.09 16.46
C ASP A 172 -4.73 21.95 16.01
N VAL A 173 -3.82 21.55 16.90
CA VAL A 173 -2.87 20.45 16.65
C VAL A 173 -3.63 19.14 16.47
N LEU A 174 -4.58 18.86 17.36
CA LEU A 174 -5.38 17.64 17.32
C LEU A 174 -6.24 17.54 16.05
N CYS A 175 -6.82 18.65 15.59
CA CYS A 175 -7.54 18.71 14.33
C CYS A 175 -6.62 18.41 13.14
N ARG A 176 -5.41 18.99 13.11
CA ARG A 176 -4.43 18.75 12.04
C ARG A 176 -3.96 17.29 12.01
N GLU A 177 -3.67 16.70 13.16
CA GLU A 177 -3.22 15.32 13.27
C GLU A 177 -4.28 14.32 12.81
N THR A 178 -5.51 14.48 13.29
CA THR A 178 -6.63 13.60 12.91
C THR A 178 -6.99 13.77 11.44
N THR A 179 -6.96 15.00 10.93
CA THR A 179 -7.15 15.30 9.51
C THR A 179 -6.07 14.61 8.66
N ALA A 180 -4.79 14.74 9.04
CA ALA A 180 -3.69 14.08 8.34
C ALA A 180 -3.85 12.55 8.33
N ALA A 181 -4.24 11.94 9.46
CA ALA A 181 -4.50 10.50 9.55
C ALA A 181 -5.56 10.03 8.55
N ILE A 182 -6.68 10.77 8.46
CA ILE A 182 -7.79 10.44 7.55
C ILE A 182 -7.35 10.57 6.09
N TYR A 183 -6.71 11.68 5.72
CA TYR A 183 -6.24 11.89 4.35
C TYR A 183 -5.23 10.84 3.92
N LEU A 184 -4.28 10.50 4.80
CA LEU A 184 -3.31 9.44 4.53
C LEU A 184 -4.00 8.08 4.37
N MET A 185 -4.99 7.76 5.21
CA MET A 185 -5.73 6.50 5.09
C MET A 185 -6.52 6.40 3.78
N VAL A 186 -7.12 7.51 3.31
CA VAL A 186 -7.78 7.55 2.01
C VAL A 186 -6.77 7.36 0.87
N MET A 187 -5.59 8.00 0.97
CA MET A 187 -4.51 7.86 -0.02
C MET A 187 -3.83 6.50 -0.02
N MET A 188 -3.97 5.70 1.05
CA MET A 188 -3.49 4.32 1.07
C MET A 188 -4.21 3.44 0.03
N ILE A 189 -5.50 3.67 -0.24
CA ILE A 189 -6.27 2.87 -1.20
C ILE A 189 -5.65 2.88 -2.62
N PRO A 190 -5.46 4.05 -3.28
CA PRO A 190 -4.83 4.07 -4.59
C PRO A 190 -3.38 3.59 -4.55
N LEU A 191 -2.67 3.80 -3.44
CA LEU A 191 -1.30 3.33 -3.27
C LEU A 191 -1.22 1.80 -3.26
N GLU A 192 -2.10 1.11 -2.54
CA GLU A 192 -2.15 -0.37 -2.53
C GLU A 192 -2.58 -0.94 -3.89
N ILE A 193 -3.44 -0.24 -4.64
CA ILE A 193 -3.79 -0.60 -6.02
C ILE A 193 -2.55 -0.54 -6.92
N LEU A 194 -1.72 0.50 -6.78
CA LEU A 194 -0.46 0.62 -7.53
C LEU A 194 0.53 -0.48 -7.16
N VAL A 195 0.63 -0.84 -5.88
CA VAL A 195 1.46 -1.96 -5.41
C VAL A 195 0.98 -3.27 -6.04
N LEU A 196 -0.32 -3.59 -5.96
CA LEU A 196 -0.91 -4.78 -6.59
C LEU A 196 -0.67 -4.80 -8.10
N GLY A 197 -0.85 -3.66 -8.77
CA GLY A 197 -0.59 -3.51 -10.20
C GLY A 197 0.88 -3.82 -10.54
N SER A 198 1.83 -3.37 -9.73
CA SER A 198 3.25 -3.64 -9.94
C SER A 198 3.59 -5.14 -9.82
N VAL A 199 2.97 -5.84 -8.86
CA VAL A 199 3.17 -7.27 -8.63
C VAL A 199 2.50 -8.10 -9.73
N ALA A 200 1.28 -7.74 -10.13
CA ALA A 200 0.59 -8.39 -11.23
C ALA A 200 1.39 -8.24 -12.54
N TYR A 201 1.87 -7.03 -12.85
CA TYR A 201 2.64 -6.77 -14.06
C TYR A 201 3.95 -7.55 -14.10
N SER A 202 4.72 -7.57 -13.01
CA SER A 202 5.98 -8.33 -12.94
C SER A 202 5.75 -9.84 -13.11
N SER A 203 4.67 -10.37 -12.51
CA SER A 203 4.26 -11.77 -12.66
C SER A 203 3.87 -12.12 -14.11
N PHE A 204 3.04 -11.30 -14.77
CA PHE A 204 2.63 -11.52 -16.16
C PHE A 204 3.81 -11.41 -17.13
N ALA A 205 4.71 -10.44 -16.91
CA ALA A 205 5.92 -10.31 -17.71
C ALA A 205 6.82 -11.56 -17.58
N GLY A 206 6.97 -12.11 -16.38
CA GLY A 206 7.72 -13.35 -16.15
C GLY A 206 7.10 -14.59 -16.81
N GLN A 207 5.77 -14.73 -16.78
CA GLN A 207 5.09 -15.86 -17.44
C GLN A 207 5.22 -15.83 -18.97
N LYS A 208 5.09 -14.66 -19.59
CA LYS A 208 5.29 -14.51 -21.04
C LYS A 208 6.67 -14.97 -21.48
N GLN A 209 7.69 -14.69 -20.68
CA GLN A 209 9.08 -15.08 -20.96
C GLN A 209 9.31 -16.59 -20.82
N MET A 210 8.72 -17.22 -19.80
CA MET A 210 8.82 -18.68 -19.64
C MET A 210 8.23 -19.41 -20.85
N PHE A 211 7.04 -18.98 -21.31
CA PHE A 211 6.38 -19.56 -22.48
C PHE A 211 7.16 -19.34 -23.78
N GLU A 212 7.72 -18.14 -23.99
CA GLU A 212 8.59 -17.87 -25.15
C GLU A 212 9.88 -18.72 -25.12
N ARG A 213 10.45 -18.94 -23.94
CA ARG A 213 11.66 -19.77 -23.78
C ARG A 213 11.37 -21.25 -24.06
N GLU A 214 10.25 -21.76 -23.59
CA GLU A 214 9.82 -23.15 -23.84
C GLU A 214 9.54 -23.39 -25.33
N ARG A 215 8.88 -22.42 -25.99
CA ARG A 215 8.62 -22.47 -27.44
C ARG A 215 9.89 -22.46 -28.30
N LYS A 216 10.95 -21.73 -27.88
CA LYS A 216 12.24 -21.69 -28.60
C LYS A 216 13.18 -22.85 -28.24
N GLY A 217 12.95 -23.51 -27.11
CA GLY A 217 13.77 -24.59 -26.59
C GLY A 217 13.40 -25.98 -27.10
N SER A 218 12.27 -26.15 -27.79
CA SER A 218 11.88 -27.43 -28.37
C SER A 218 12.72 -27.68 -29.63
N PRO A 219 13.68 -28.63 -29.62
CA PRO A 219 14.39 -29.01 -30.83
C PRO A 219 13.37 -29.70 -31.72
N THR A 220 13.25 -29.26 -32.97
CA THR A 220 12.67 -30.09 -34.02
C THR A 220 13.43 -31.40 -34.04
N MET A 221 12.78 -32.49 -33.62
CA MET A 221 13.23 -33.84 -33.95
C MET A 221 13.15 -33.97 -35.47
N SER A 222 14.28 -33.78 -36.13
CA SER A 222 14.54 -34.24 -37.48
C SER A 222 15.38 -35.50 -37.40
#